data_AF-A0A2T4C267-F1
#
_entry.id   AF-A0A2T4C267-F1
#
_cell.length_a   1.000
_cell.length_b   1.000
_cell.length_c   1.000
_cell.angle_alpha   90.00
_cell.angle_beta   90.00
_cell.angle_gamma   90.00
#
_symmetry.space_group_name_H-M   'P 1'
#
loop_
_entity.id
_entity.type
_entity.pdbx_description
1 polymer ?
#
loop_
_entity_poly.entity_id
_entity_poly.type
_entity_poly.pdbx_seq_one_letter_code
_entity_poly.pdbx_strand_id
1 'polypeptide(L)'
;MAAIDSTATQATTKPAVPVVTSFPFNPLTTTFTRPSDCDGIFASSFLSGIDFSTSCVPKGFHTDETSYFSPGLVCPSGYYSACHDNIGARTITTVTCCPTYGSDVSLSCVTASTLRSVWSTLFCTWIAPDGDGTALPVTVSNGGTTSTVQGAFTAPGGLNAYGIRMVYQKSDTETTTMATRTSSPTRSRATTTGRPEETSEGSSHGLS
;
A
#
# COMPACT_ATOMS: atom_id res chain seq x y z
N MET A 1 -65.84 12.72 17.50
CA MET A 1 -64.44 12.85 17.95
C MET A 1 -63.66 11.67 17.40
N ALA A 2 -62.71 11.91 16.50
CA ALA A 2 -61.55 11.06 16.22
C ALA A 2 -60.66 11.87 15.26
N ALA A 3 -59.62 12.51 15.79
CA ALA A 3 -58.58 13.12 15.00
C ALA A 3 -57.55 12.03 14.66
N ILE A 4 -57.26 11.84 13.38
CA ILE A 4 -56.15 11.00 12.91
C ILE A 4 -54.87 11.83 13.01
N ASP A 5 -54.04 11.50 13.99
CA ASP A 5 -52.70 12.06 14.16
C ASP A 5 -51.76 11.31 13.19
N SER A 6 -51.49 11.93 12.03
CA SER A 6 -50.53 11.43 11.05
C SER A 6 -49.14 12.00 11.34
N THR A 7 -48.54 11.58 12.43
CA THR A 7 -47.11 11.77 12.69
C THR A 7 -46.34 10.60 12.06
N ALA A 8 -46.22 10.62 10.73
CA ALA A 8 -45.29 9.77 10.01
C ALA A 8 -43.86 10.23 10.31
N THR A 9 -43.21 9.59 11.28
CA THR A 9 -41.77 9.74 11.53
C THR A 9 -41.02 9.27 10.28
N GLN A 10 -40.52 10.20 9.47
CA GLN A 10 -39.56 9.88 8.41
C GLN A 10 -38.32 9.28 9.07
N ALA A 11 -38.18 7.96 8.96
CA ALA A 11 -36.92 7.31 9.23
C ALA A 11 -35.86 7.93 8.30
N THR A 12 -34.86 8.59 8.88
CA THR A 12 -33.74 9.13 8.15
C THR A 12 -32.97 7.96 7.55
N THR A 13 -33.27 7.63 6.29
CA THR A 13 -32.57 6.57 5.57
C THR A 13 -31.12 7.03 5.45
N LYS A 14 -30.21 6.38 6.18
CA LYS A 14 -28.77 6.55 6.03
C LYS A 14 -28.46 6.49 4.53
N PRO A 15 -27.75 7.46 3.93
CA PRO A 15 -27.39 7.40 2.53
C PRO A 15 -26.77 6.04 2.24
N ALA A 16 -27.32 5.32 1.26
CA ALA A 16 -26.75 4.07 0.82
C ALA A 16 -25.31 4.35 0.39
N VAL A 17 -24.34 3.78 1.11
CA VAL A 17 -22.94 3.84 0.69
C VAL A 17 -22.90 3.24 -0.72
N PRO A 18 -22.45 3.97 -1.75
CA PRO A 18 -22.43 3.44 -3.10
C PRO A 18 -21.60 2.15 -3.09
N VAL A 19 -22.24 1.05 -3.46
CA VAL A 19 -21.60 -0.26 -3.51
C VAL A 19 -20.62 -0.23 -4.68
N VAL A 20 -19.33 -0.12 -4.38
CA VAL A 20 -18.28 -0.15 -5.41
C VAL A 20 -18.10 -1.60 -5.84
N THR A 21 -18.52 -1.93 -7.06
CA THR A 21 -18.53 -3.29 -7.60
C THR A 21 -17.36 -3.60 -8.52
N SER A 22 -16.57 -2.58 -8.91
CA SER A 22 -15.41 -2.73 -9.78
C SER A 22 -14.36 -1.67 -9.47
N PHE A 23 -13.08 -2.04 -9.58
CA PHE A 23 -11.95 -1.14 -9.37
C PHE A 23 -11.04 -1.15 -10.60
N PRO A 24 -10.40 -0.02 -10.94
CA PRO A 24 -9.37 0.01 -11.97
C PRO A 24 -8.27 -1.03 -11.70
N PHE A 25 -7.77 -1.68 -12.75
CA PHE A 25 -6.70 -2.66 -12.61
C PHE A 25 -5.39 -1.96 -12.26
N ASN A 26 -4.91 -2.19 -11.03
CA ASN A 26 -3.67 -1.65 -10.48
C ASN A 26 -3.12 -2.67 -9.47
N PRO A 27 -2.48 -3.75 -9.93
CA PRO A 27 -2.22 -4.91 -9.08
C PRO A 27 -1.09 -4.65 -8.07
N LEU A 28 -1.31 -5.10 -6.84
CA LEU A 28 -0.27 -5.26 -5.81
C LEU A 28 -0.33 -6.70 -5.30
N THR A 29 0.13 -7.62 -6.16
CA THR A 29 0.08 -9.08 -5.94
C THR A 29 1.37 -9.64 -5.38
N THR A 30 2.43 -8.82 -5.29
CA THR A 30 3.72 -9.15 -4.69
C THR A 30 4.05 -8.16 -3.59
N THR A 31 4.91 -8.57 -2.66
CA THR A 31 5.36 -7.71 -1.58
C THR A 31 6.33 -6.66 -2.10
N PHE A 32 5.86 -5.42 -2.24
CA PHE A 32 6.75 -4.27 -2.42
C PHE A 32 7.67 -4.15 -1.20
N THR A 33 8.97 -4.00 -1.42
CA THR A 33 9.93 -3.73 -0.35
C THR A 33 10.37 -2.29 -0.45
N ARG A 34 10.15 -1.55 0.64
CA ARG A 34 10.54 -0.16 0.72
C ARG A 34 12.06 -0.01 0.62
N PRO A 35 12.57 1.02 -0.06
CA PRO A 35 13.98 1.39 0.03
C PRO A 35 14.41 1.64 1.49
N SER A 36 15.70 1.47 1.80
CA SER A 36 16.21 1.59 3.18
C SER A 36 16.24 3.03 3.70
N ASP A 37 16.18 4.02 2.80
CA ASP A 37 16.08 5.45 3.12
C ASP A 37 14.64 5.90 3.41
N CYS A 38 13.68 4.98 3.31
CA CYS A 38 12.25 5.22 3.45
C CYS A 38 11.69 4.82 4.84
N ASP A 39 12.48 5.00 5.89
CA ASP A 39 12.12 4.67 7.27
C ASP A 39 12.12 5.87 8.21
N GLY A 40 12.49 7.07 7.72
CA GLY A 40 12.58 8.27 8.52
C GLY A 40 11.23 8.87 8.95
N ILE A 41 11.23 9.49 10.14
CA ILE A 41 10.15 10.39 10.55
C ILE A 41 10.50 11.79 10.08
N PHE A 42 9.63 12.40 9.30
CA PHE A 42 9.77 13.77 8.83
C PHE A 42 8.75 14.65 9.52
N ALA A 43 9.21 15.77 10.07
CA ALA A 43 8.33 16.78 10.63
C ALA A 43 8.36 18.05 9.78
N SER A 44 7.16 18.54 9.47
CA SER A 44 6.88 19.90 9.01
C SER A 44 6.16 20.66 10.12
N SER A 45 5.96 21.97 9.95
CA SER A 45 5.34 22.84 10.97
C SER A 45 3.94 22.41 11.43
N PHE A 46 3.24 21.57 10.66
CA PHE A 46 1.85 21.17 10.94
C PHE A 46 1.59 19.67 10.79
N LEU A 47 2.59 18.89 10.34
CA LEU A 47 2.44 17.47 10.09
C LEU A 47 3.75 16.75 10.37
N SER A 48 3.70 15.77 11.28
CA SER A 48 4.75 14.79 11.46
C SER A 48 4.29 13.46 10.90
N GLY A 49 5.18 12.76 10.22
CA GLY A 49 4.85 11.46 9.69
C GLY A 49 6.00 10.63 9.20
N ILE A 50 5.69 9.36 8.97
CA ILE A 50 6.62 8.41 8.39
C ILE A 50 6.57 8.65 6.90
N ASP A 51 7.68 9.16 6.40
CA ASP A 51 8.04 9.15 5.00
C ASP A 51 6.94 9.58 4.01
N PHE A 52 6.97 10.86 3.66
CA PHE A 52 6.04 11.44 2.69
C PHE A 52 6.53 11.34 1.24
N SER A 53 7.60 10.59 0.95
CA SER A 53 8.08 10.45 -0.43
C SER A 53 7.26 9.40 -1.19
N THR A 54 6.87 9.74 -2.41
CA THR A 54 6.19 8.79 -3.31
C THR A 54 7.12 7.67 -3.81
N SER A 55 8.43 7.82 -3.68
CA SER A 55 9.40 6.73 -3.95
C SER A 55 9.33 5.61 -2.92
N CYS A 56 8.68 5.87 -1.78
CA CYS A 56 8.65 4.99 -0.62
C CYS A 56 7.34 4.23 -0.48
N VAL A 57 6.48 4.34 -1.48
CA VAL A 57 5.23 3.61 -1.60
C VAL A 57 5.27 2.78 -2.89
N PRO A 58 4.45 1.72 -3.00
CA PRO A 58 4.42 0.90 -4.20
C PRO A 58 4.11 1.73 -5.45
N LYS A 59 4.72 1.37 -6.57
CA LYS A 59 4.43 1.98 -7.88
C LYS A 59 2.93 1.87 -8.18
N GLY A 60 2.33 2.95 -8.69
CA GLY A 60 0.88 3.01 -8.92
C GLY A 60 0.08 3.44 -7.69
N PHE A 61 0.76 3.85 -6.60
CA PHE A 61 0.10 4.50 -5.49
C PHE A 61 -0.46 5.85 -5.93
N HIS A 62 -1.71 6.10 -5.56
CA HIS A 62 -2.33 7.40 -5.65
C HIS A 62 -2.97 7.74 -4.30
N THR A 63 -2.97 9.02 -3.99
CA THR A 63 -3.42 9.56 -2.70
C THR A 63 -4.94 9.72 -2.60
N ASP A 64 -5.67 9.49 -3.69
CA ASP A 64 -7.11 9.67 -3.75
C ASP A 64 -7.85 8.65 -2.87
N GLU A 65 -8.95 9.08 -2.24
CA GLU A 65 -9.76 8.22 -1.36
C GLU A 65 -10.38 7.01 -2.08
N THR A 66 -10.49 7.05 -3.41
CA THR A 66 -11.04 5.95 -4.21
C THR A 66 -9.95 5.14 -4.93
N SER A 67 -8.67 5.47 -4.71
CA SER A 67 -7.57 4.71 -5.28
C SER A 67 -7.28 3.48 -4.43
N TYR A 68 -7.38 2.32 -5.07
CA TYR A 68 -7.02 1.03 -4.47
C TYR A 68 -6.10 0.29 -5.42
N PHE A 69 -5.18 -0.47 -4.84
CA PHE A 69 -4.55 -1.56 -5.56
C PHE A 69 -5.56 -2.70 -5.73
N SER A 70 -5.81 -3.11 -6.97
CA SER A 70 -6.80 -4.10 -7.35
C SER A 70 -6.26 -5.00 -8.48
N PRO A 71 -6.08 -6.32 -8.25
CA PRO A 71 -6.14 -6.98 -6.95
C PRO A 71 -4.93 -6.60 -6.07
N GLY A 72 -5.18 -6.33 -4.79
CA GLY A 72 -4.14 -6.12 -3.77
C GLY A 72 -4.22 -7.22 -2.71
N LEU A 73 -3.23 -8.11 -2.69
CA LEU A 73 -3.29 -9.37 -1.93
C LEU A 73 -2.41 -9.39 -0.69
N VAL A 74 -1.32 -8.62 -0.69
CA VAL A 74 -0.32 -8.65 0.38
C VAL A 74 0.13 -7.23 0.67
N CYS A 75 0.12 -6.85 1.95
CA CYS A 75 0.68 -5.57 2.36
C CYS A 75 2.19 -5.50 2.05
N PRO A 76 2.72 -4.34 1.66
CA PRO A 76 4.16 -4.19 1.45
C PRO A 76 4.99 -4.54 2.68
N SER A 77 6.27 -4.88 2.48
CA SER A 77 7.22 -5.08 3.58
C SER A 77 7.31 -3.81 4.44
N GLY A 78 7.31 -3.97 5.76
CA GLY A 78 7.27 -2.86 6.70
C GLY A 78 5.89 -2.22 6.85
N TYR A 79 4.85 -2.81 6.24
CA TYR A 79 3.46 -2.52 6.51
C TYR A 79 2.74 -3.76 7.03
N TYR A 80 1.66 -3.54 7.78
CA TYR A 80 0.75 -4.59 8.22
C TYR A 80 -0.69 -4.21 7.90
N SER A 81 -1.58 -5.21 7.84
CA SER A 81 -3.01 -4.98 7.64
C SER A 81 -3.61 -4.35 8.90
N ALA A 82 -3.77 -3.02 8.90
CA ALA A 82 -4.25 -2.28 10.05
C ALA A 82 -5.78 -2.33 10.19
N CYS A 83 -6.51 -2.34 9.07
CA CYS A 83 -7.95 -2.60 9.08
C CYS A 83 -8.45 -3.18 7.76
N HIS A 84 -9.63 -3.78 7.83
CA HIS A 84 -10.37 -4.35 6.72
C HIS A 84 -11.83 -3.87 6.76
N ASP A 85 -12.43 -3.66 5.59
CA ASP A 85 -13.85 -3.36 5.44
C ASP A 85 -14.39 -4.11 4.20
N ASN A 86 -15.71 -4.28 4.11
CA ASN A 86 -16.36 -4.94 2.99
C ASN A 86 -17.26 -3.99 2.16
N ILE A 87 -17.16 -2.66 2.33
CA ILE A 87 -17.84 -1.58 1.57
C ILE A 87 -19.21 -2.00 0.97
N GLY A 88 -20.08 -2.60 1.80
CA GLY A 88 -21.42 -3.04 1.40
C GLY A 88 -21.52 -4.23 0.43
N ALA A 89 -20.41 -4.77 -0.10
CA ALA A 89 -20.36 -5.95 -0.96
C ALA A 89 -19.64 -7.11 -0.26
N ARG A 90 -20.39 -8.17 0.09
CA ARG A 90 -19.83 -9.36 0.79
C ARG A 90 -18.67 -10.05 0.07
N THR A 91 -18.52 -9.83 -1.24
CA THR A 91 -17.51 -10.46 -2.08
C THR A 91 -16.25 -9.62 -2.26
N ILE A 92 -16.24 -8.38 -1.76
CA ILE A 92 -15.16 -7.41 -1.94
C ILE A 92 -14.64 -7.05 -0.55
N THR A 93 -13.34 -7.26 -0.33
CA THR A 93 -12.68 -6.86 0.90
C THR A 93 -11.67 -5.76 0.58
N THR A 94 -11.83 -4.62 1.21
CA THR A 94 -10.81 -3.57 1.21
C THR A 94 -9.92 -3.70 2.44
N VAL A 95 -8.65 -3.39 2.26
CA VAL A 95 -7.64 -3.44 3.32
C VAL A 95 -6.84 -2.15 3.28
N THR A 96 -6.62 -1.55 4.43
CA THR A 96 -5.65 -0.46 4.60
C THR A 96 -4.43 -1.02 5.30
N CYS A 97 -3.29 -1.01 4.60
CA CYS A 97 -2.01 -1.37 5.18
C CYS A 97 -1.34 -0.11 5.74
N CYS A 98 -0.91 -0.17 7.00
CA CYS A 98 -0.20 0.93 7.66
C CYS A 98 1.24 0.54 8.00
N PRO A 99 2.17 1.50 7.98
CA PRO A 99 3.56 1.22 8.27
C PRO A 99 3.79 1.03 9.77
N THR A 100 4.88 0.36 10.10
CA THR A 100 5.48 0.39 11.43
C THR A 100 6.75 1.25 11.40
N TYR A 101 7.08 1.85 12.53
CA TYR A 101 8.37 2.50 12.76
C TYR A 101 9.05 1.85 13.96
N GLY A 102 10.23 1.28 13.74
CA GLY A 102 10.89 0.42 14.73
C GLY A 102 9.98 -0.75 15.18
N SER A 103 10.19 -1.22 16.41
CA SER A 103 9.35 -2.26 17.03
C SER A 103 8.13 -1.71 17.76
N ASP A 104 8.13 -0.42 18.10
CA ASP A 104 7.25 0.11 19.15
C ASP A 104 6.13 1.01 18.62
N VAL A 105 6.25 1.47 17.36
CA VAL A 105 5.27 2.38 16.75
C VAL A 105 4.57 1.66 15.59
N SER A 106 3.30 1.32 15.81
CA SER A 106 2.41 0.72 14.80
C SER A 106 1.24 1.65 14.55
N LEU A 107 1.08 2.10 13.30
CA LEU A 107 0.04 3.06 12.93
C LEU A 107 -1.30 2.37 12.70
N SER A 108 -2.34 2.88 13.34
CA SER A 108 -3.71 2.45 13.12
C SER A 108 -4.31 3.13 11.89
N CYS A 109 -5.23 2.45 11.22
CA CYS A 109 -5.93 3.07 10.12
C CYS A 109 -6.98 4.07 10.64
N VAL A 110 -7.28 5.07 9.82
CA VAL A 110 -8.38 6.01 10.07
C VAL A 110 -9.37 5.97 8.92
N THR A 111 -10.64 6.20 9.24
CA THR A 111 -11.70 6.22 8.24
C THR A 111 -11.49 7.41 7.30
N ALA A 112 -11.49 7.15 6.00
CA ALA A 112 -11.29 8.18 4.99
C ALA A 112 -12.24 9.39 5.15
N SER A 113 -13.49 9.13 5.54
CA SER A 113 -14.51 10.15 5.78
C SER A 113 -14.20 11.11 6.93
N THR A 114 -13.25 10.80 7.82
CA THR A 114 -12.81 11.70 8.92
C THR A 114 -11.60 12.55 8.53
N LEU A 115 -10.94 12.26 7.41
CA LEU A 115 -9.76 12.99 6.96
C LEU A 115 -10.14 14.22 6.12
N ARG A 116 -9.42 15.33 6.30
CA ARG A 116 -9.64 16.59 5.57
C ARG A 116 -8.30 17.21 5.19
N SER A 117 -8.29 18.11 4.22
CA SER A 117 -7.12 18.93 3.87
C SER A 117 -5.83 18.10 3.73
N VAL A 118 -4.73 18.53 4.36
CA VAL A 118 -3.42 17.87 4.32
C VAL A 118 -3.39 16.43 4.86
N TRP A 119 -4.43 15.99 5.59
CA TRP A 119 -4.55 14.64 6.10
C TRP A 119 -5.33 13.69 5.19
N SER A 120 -5.97 14.20 4.12
CA SER A 120 -6.88 13.42 3.26
C SER A 120 -6.27 12.17 2.64
N THR A 121 -4.95 12.13 2.57
CA THR A 121 -4.17 11.13 1.84
C THR A 121 -3.47 10.13 2.75
N LEU A 122 -3.50 10.36 4.07
CA LEU A 122 -2.64 9.64 5.00
C LEU A 122 -3.29 8.31 5.40
N PHE A 123 -4.54 8.24 5.83
CA PHE A 123 -5.21 6.97 6.20
C PHE A 123 -4.56 6.15 7.32
N CYS A 124 -3.34 6.47 7.77
CA CYS A 124 -2.65 5.84 8.87
C CYS A 124 -2.19 6.89 9.88
N THR A 125 -2.51 6.66 11.15
CA THR A 125 -2.12 7.52 12.26
C THR A 125 -1.65 6.71 13.45
N TRP A 126 -0.71 7.27 14.21
CA TRP A 126 -0.35 6.79 15.53
C TRP A 126 -0.47 7.97 16.48
N ILE A 127 -1.26 7.81 17.53
CA ILE A 127 -1.42 8.82 18.59
C ILE A 127 -0.45 8.45 19.69
N ALA A 128 0.36 9.41 20.11
CA ALA A 128 1.30 9.21 21.20
C ALA A 128 0.56 8.90 22.52
N PRO A 129 1.16 8.11 23.42
CA PRO A 129 0.57 7.86 24.73
C PRO A 129 0.41 9.15 25.54
N ASP A 130 -0.53 9.14 26.47
CA ASP A 130 -0.70 10.18 27.48
C ASP A 130 0.52 10.26 28.43
N GLY A 131 0.63 11.33 29.20
CA GLY A 131 1.70 11.51 30.20
C GLY A 131 3.01 11.98 29.56
N ASP A 132 4.11 11.26 29.84
CA ASP A 132 5.46 11.61 29.38
C ASP A 132 5.66 11.45 27.86
N GLY A 133 4.68 10.86 27.16
CA GLY A 133 4.69 10.72 25.71
C GLY A 133 5.74 9.75 25.20
N THR A 134 6.28 10.03 24.01
CA THR A 134 7.33 9.23 23.38
C THR A 134 8.30 10.15 22.65
N ALA A 135 9.60 9.94 22.85
CA ALA A 135 10.64 10.60 22.07
C ALA A 135 11.02 9.73 20.86
N LEU A 136 10.91 10.28 19.67
CA LEU A 136 11.27 9.60 18.42
C LEU A 136 12.30 10.44 17.65
N PRO A 137 13.25 9.80 16.93
CA PRO A 137 14.19 10.54 16.10
C PRO A 137 13.46 11.07 14.85
N VAL A 138 13.47 12.39 14.70
CA VAL A 138 12.80 13.12 13.64
C VAL A 138 13.85 13.82 12.79
N THR A 139 13.77 13.59 11.48
CA THR A 139 14.52 14.36 10.49
C THR A 139 13.84 15.70 10.24
N VAL A 140 14.55 16.77 10.56
CA VAL A 140 14.15 18.16 10.30
C VAL A 140 15.05 18.74 9.21
N SER A 141 14.48 19.59 8.35
CA SER A 141 15.21 20.33 7.33
C SER A 141 15.21 21.81 7.67
N ASN A 142 16.38 22.40 7.88
CA ASN A 142 16.54 23.84 8.14
C ASN A 142 17.60 24.42 7.20
N GLY A 143 17.20 25.40 6.38
CA GLY A 143 18.11 26.06 5.44
C GLY A 143 18.78 25.12 4.43
N GLY A 144 18.14 24.01 4.06
CA GLY A 144 18.68 23.01 3.12
C GLY A 144 19.59 21.96 3.75
N THR A 145 19.84 22.02 5.06
CA THR A 145 20.53 20.95 5.81
C THR A 145 19.51 20.09 6.54
N THR A 146 19.58 18.77 6.33
CA THR A 146 18.80 17.80 7.09
C THR A 146 19.55 17.38 8.35
N SER A 147 18.86 17.25 9.47
CA SER A 147 19.42 16.77 10.73
C SER A 147 18.39 15.92 11.46
N THR A 148 18.84 14.88 12.16
CA THR A 148 17.98 14.03 12.99
C THR A 148 18.07 14.47 14.43
N VAL A 149 16.94 14.82 15.03
CA VAL A 149 16.82 15.27 16.43
C VAL A 149 15.78 14.43 17.17
N GLN A 150 15.86 14.36 18.49
CA GLN A 150 14.79 13.71 19.27
C GLN A 150 13.58 14.64 19.37
N GLY A 151 12.47 14.26 18.74
CA GLY A 151 11.19 14.95 18.83
C GLY A 151 10.30 14.29 19.88
N ALA A 152 9.74 15.08 20.79
CA ALA A 152 8.78 14.61 21.78
C ALA A 152 7.36 14.65 21.23
N PHE A 153 6.65 13.52 21.34
CA PHE A 153 5.25 13.37 20.95
C PHE A 153 4.40 13.03 22.18
N THR A 154 3.34 13.79 22.42
CA THR A 154 2.37 13.56 23.51
C THR A 154 0.96 13.63 22.94
N ALA A 155 0.01 12.88 23.51
CA ALA A 155 -1.39 12.95 23.11
C ALA A 155 -1.94 14.41 23.16
N PRO A 156 -2.82 14.82 22.22
CA PRO A 156 -3.33 14.06 21.08
C PRO A 156 -2.41 14.09 19.84
N GLY A 157 -1.17 14.57 19.99
CA GLY A 157 -0.16 14.57 18.94
C GLY A 157 0.30 13.16 18.54
N GLY A 158 0.95 13.07 17.40
CA GLY A 158 1.28 11.78 16.83
C GLY A 158 1.93 11.84 15.46
N LEU A 159 1.99 10.67 14.83
CA LEU A 159 2.52 10.49 13.49
C LEU A 159 1.39 10.17 12.51
N ASN A 160 1.59 10.56 11.26
CA ASN A 160 0.76 10.15 10.15
C ASN A 160 1.64 9.44 9.11
N ALA A 161 1.05 8.68 8.22
CA ALA A 161 1.78 8.10 7.09
C ALA A 161 0.80 7.82 5.96
N TYR A 162 1.28 7.57 4.75
CA TYR A 162 0.44 7.02 3.69
C TYR A 162 -0.04 5.61 4.03
N GLY A 163 -1.34 5.38 3.87
CA GLY A 163 -1.97 4.08 3.97
C GLY A 163 -2.12 3.46 2.59
N ILE A 164 -1.58 2.26 2.42
CA ILE A 164 -1.67 1.52 1.17
C ILE A 164 -3.02 0.81 1.15
N ARG A 165 -3.91 1.29 0.29
CA ARG A 165 -5.27 0.80 0.19
C ARG A 165 -5.36 -0.25 -0.90
N MET A 166 -5.86 -1.41 -0.54
CA MET A 166 -5.96 -2.57 -1.40
C MET A 166 -7.38 -3.06 -1.42
N VAL A 167 -7.74 -3.74 -2.50
CA VAL A 167 -8.99 -4.47 -2.62
C VAL A 167 -8.75 -5.81 -3.27
N TYR A 168 -9.43 -6.82 -2.77
CA TYR A 168 -9.45 -8.14 -3.38
C TYR A 168 -10.82 -8.79 -3.22
N GLN A 169 -11.09 -9.74 -4.11
CA GLN A 169 -12.23 -10.64 -4.06
C GLN A 169 -11.77 -12.08 -4.12
N LYS A 170 -12.66 -13.02 -3.80
CA LYS A 170 -12.33 -14.44 -3.66
C LYS A 170 -11.61 -15.01 -4.90
N SER A 171 -12.04 -14.68 -6.11
CA SER A 171 -11.44 -15.15 -7.37
C SER A 171 -9.98 -14.74 -7.55
N ASP A 172 -9.56 -13.64 -6.92
CA ASP A 172 -8.19 -13.12 -7.07
C ASP A 172 -7.18 -14.00 -6.31
N THR A 173 -7.63 -14.59 -5.19
CA THR A 173 -6.83 -15.52 -4.38
C THR A 173 -6.69 -16.90 -5.05
N GLU A 174 -7.71 -17.35 -5.78
CA GLU A 174 -7.71 -18.62 -6.52
C GLU A 174 -6.77 -18.56 -7.72
N THR A 175 -6.79 -17.45 -8.47
CA THR A 175 -5.94 -17.23 -9.64
C THR A 175 -4.45 -17.15 -9.27
N THR A 176 -4.12 -16.51 -8.15
CA THR A 176 -2.73 -16.39 -7.67
C THR A 176 -2.13 -17.75 -7.34
N THR A 177 -2.92 -18.63 -6.73
CA THR A 177 -2.48 -20.01 -6.39
C THR A 177 -2.15 -20.83 -7.64
N MET A 178 -2.80 -20.57 -8.78
CA MET A 178 -2.47 -21.20 -10.06
C MET A 178 -1.19 -20.63 -10.69
N ALA A 179 -0.97 -19.32 -10.58
CA ALA A 179 0.24 -18.67 -11.11
C ALA A 179 1.52 -19.15 -10.40
N THR A 180 1.47 -19.38 -9.08
CA THR A 180 2.64 -19.88 -8.32
C THR A 180 2.99 -21.34 -8.63
N ARG A 181 2.08 -22.12 -9.22
CA ARG A 181 2.30 -23.55 -9.51
C ARG A 181 2.96 -23.85 -10.87
N THR A 182 3.23 -22.84 -11.71
CA THR A 182 3.66 -23.07 -13.11
C THR A 182 5.16 -22.84 -13.36
N SER A 183 5.97 -22.45 -12.37
CA SER A 183 7.42 -22.24 -12.54
C SER A 183 8.26 -23.42 -12.03
N SER A 184 8.19 -24.56 -12.72
CA SER A 184 9.25 -25.58 -12.66
C SER A 184 9.98 -25.61 -14.02
N PRO A 185 11.27 -25.21 -14.12
CA PRO A 185 11.98 -25.32 -15.38
C PRO A 185 12.31 -26.79 -15.65
N THR A 186 11.64 -27.37 -16.64
CA THR A 186 11.97 -28.68 -17.22
C THR A 186 13.39 -28.63 -17.80
N ARG A 187 14.30 -29.44 -17.25
CA ARG A 187 15.68 -29.58 -17.69
C ARG A 187 15.72 -30.33 -19.03
N SER A 188 15.79 -29.60 -20.15
CA SER A 188 15.98 -30.18 -21.48
C SER A 188 17.37 -30.80 -21.62
N ARG A 189 17.42 -32.12 -21.75
CA ARG A 189 18.62 -32.89 -22.11
C ARG A 189 18.70 -32.95 -23.63
N ALA A 190 19.65 -32.23 -24.24
CA ALA A 190 19.92 -32.33 -25.67
C ALA A 190 20.95 -33.43 -25.96
N THR A 191 20.56 -34.35 -26.84
CA THR A 191 21.28 -35.55 -27.27
C THR A 191 22.27 -35.22 -28.39
N THR A 192 23.47 -35.79 -28.28
CA THR A 192 24.58 -35.73 -29.24
C THR A 192 24.27 -36.59 -30.47
N THR A 193 24.39 -36.05 -31.68
CA THR A 193 24.49 -36.86 -32.91
C THR A 193 25.43 -36.16 -33.90
N GLY A 194 26.46 -36.87 -34.38
CA GLY A 194 27.54 -36.31 -35.19
C GLY A 194 27.48 -36.69 -36.67
N ARG A 195 28.11 -35.81 -37.50
CA ARG A 195 28.79 -35.95 -38.82
C ARG A 195 28.07 -36.71 -39.97
N PRO A 196 28.50 -36.56 -41.25
CA PRO A 196 29.64 -35.80 -41.77
C PRO A 196 29.38 -34.84 -42.95
N GLU A 197 30.40 -33.99 -43.07
CA GLU A 197 30.90 -33.09 -44.11
C GLU A 197 31.24 -33.75 -45.46
N GLU A 198 30.91 -33.07 -46.56
CA GLU A 198 31.55 -33.21 -47.89
C GLU A 198 31.53 -31.84 -48.64
N THR A 199 32.74 -31.31 -48.91
CA THR A 199 33.29 -30.73 -50.17
C THR A 199 32.45 -29.71 -51.00
N SER A 200 32.97 -28.57 -51.54
CA SER A 200 34.30 -28.21 -52.05
C SER A 200 34.51 -26.69 -52.22
N GLU A 201 35.77 -26.29 -52.10
CA GLU A 201 36.57 -25.34 -52.93
C GLU A 201 36.18 -23.86 -53.16
N GLY A 202 37.16 -22.99 -52.86
CA GLY A 202 37.25 -21.62 -53.40
C GLY A 202 38.36 -20.79 -52.74
N SER A 203 39.58 -20.83 -53.33
CA SER A 203 40.73 -19.90 -53.16
C SER A 203 40.31 -18.42 -53.00
N SER A 204 41.01 -17.50 -52.34
CA SER A 204 42.45 -17.18 -52.29
C SER A 204 42.69 -15.96 -51.38
N HIS A 205 43.86 -15.90 -50.72
CA HIS A 205 44.74 -14.74 -50.37
C HIS A 205 44.11 -13.41 -49.88
N GLY A 206 44.56 -12.75 -48.81
CA GLY A 206 45.71 -12.87 -47.92
C GLY A 206 45.87 -11.57 -47.08
N LEU A 207 46.68 -11.67 -46.01
CA LEU A 207 47.61 -10.69 -45.37
C LEU A 207 47.17 -9.20 -45.31
N SER A 208 47.16 -8.48 -44.19
CA SER A 208 47.91 -8.52 -42.91
C SER A 208 47.13 -7.81 -41.81
#